data_AF-A0A1M5K0B3-F1
#
_entry.id   AF-A0A1M5K0B3-F1
#
_cell.length_a   1.000
_cell.length_b   1.000
_cell.length_c   1.000
_cell.angle_alpha   90.00
_cell.angle_beta   90.00
_cell.angle_gamma   90.00
#
_symmetry.space_group_name_H-M   'P 1'
#
loop_
_entity.id
_entity.type
_entity.pdbx_description
1 polymer ?
#
loop_
_entity_poly.entity_id
_entity_poly.type
_entity_poly.pdbx_seq_one_letter_code
_entity_poly.pdbx_strand_id
1 'polypeptide(L)' 'MSAIYSITPDKLSRLTGTAACPVLVDVRTDEDFEADPHFIPGAVRRSHTDVAEWAPSLCGRTVVVI' A
#
# COMPACT_ATOMS: atom_id res chain seq x y z
N MET A 1 -8.67 -4.99 15.47
CA MET A 1 -8.93 -3.65 16.02
C MET A 1 -8.91 -2.68 14.85
N SER A 2 -9.99 -1.91 14.62
CA SER A 2 -10.04 -0.92 13.53
C SER A 2 -9.48 0.40 14.06
N ALA A 3 -8.26 0.77 13.69
CA ALA A 3 -7.81 2.16 13.82
C ALA A 3 -8.50 3.00 12.72
N ILE A 4 -8.72 4.29 13.00
CA ILE A 4 -9.51 5.21 12.15
C ILE A 4 -9.01 5.22 10.69
N TYR A 5 -7.71 4.96 10.47
CA TYR A 5 -7.06 4.95 9.15
C TYR A 5 -6.48 3.59 8.75
N SER A 6 -7.04 2.49 9.25
CA SER A 6 -6.55 1.12 8.97
C SER A 6 -7.60 0.24 8.31
N ILE A 7 -7.14 -0.71 7.50
CA ILE A 7 -7.94 -1.79 6.91
C ILE A 7 -7.36 -3.13 7.37
N THR A 8 -8.21 -4.12 7.61
CA THR A 8 -7.73 -5.47 7.95
C THR A 8 -7.26 -6.21 6.69
N PRO A 9 -6.29 -7.15 6.81
CA PRO A 9 -5.86 -7.98 5.69
C PRO A 9 -7.02 -8.73 5.01
N ASP A 10 -7.96 -9.28 5.78
CA ASP A 10 -9.13 -9.97 5.22
C ASP A 10 -10.01 -9.06 4.36
N LYS A 11 -10.17 -7.79 4.75
CA LYS A 11 -10.95 -6.82 3.99
C LYS A 11 -10.20 -6.39 2.73
N LEU A 12 -8.88 -6.22 2.80
CA LEU A 12 -8.06 -5.92 1.63
C LEU A 12 -8.05 -7.08 0.63
N SER A 13 -7.92 -8.32 1.10
CA SER A 13 -7.94 -9.53 0.28
C SER A 13 -9.20 -9.61 -0.59
N ARG A 14 -10.36 -9.25 -0.03
CA ARG A 14 -11.65 -9.20 -0.77
C ARG A 14 -11.73 -8.12 -1.85
N LEU A 15 -10.95 -7.04 -1.72
CA LEU A 15 -10.92 -5.94 -2.71
C LEU A 15 -9.92 -6.23 -3.83
N THR A 16 -8.91 -7.04 -3.54
CA THR A 16 -7.82 -7.37 -4.48
C THR A 16 -8.40 -8.06 -5.71
N GLY A 17 -8.00 -7.59 -6.90
CA GLY A 17 -8.51 -8.11 -8.19
C GLY A 17 -9.88 -7.56 -8.62
N THR A 18 -10.48 -6.64 -7.86
CA THR A 18 -11.73 -5.96 -8.23
C THR A 18 -11.46 -4.53 -8.71
N ALA A 19 -12.45 -3.90 -9.37
CA ALA A 19 -12.39 -2.47 -9.71
C ALA A 19 -12.32 -1.55 -8.48
N ALA A 20 -12.68 -2.05 -7.29
CA ALA A 20 -12.60 -1.34 -6.02
C ALA A 20 -11.26 -1.55 -5.29
N CYS A 21 -10.29 -2.25 -5.90
CA CYS A 21 -8.97 -2.41 -5.31
C CYS A 21 -8.30 -1.03 -5.14
N PRO A 22 -7.86 -0.67 -3.92
CA PRO A 22 -7.12 0.56 -3.70
C PRO A 22 -5.74 0.49 -4.35
N VAL A 23 -5.09 1.64 -4.50
CA VAL A 23 -3.66 1.69 -4.80
C VAL A 23 -2.90 1.19 -3.58
N LEU A 24 -2.05 0.19 -3.78
CA LEU A 24 -1.23 -0.40 -2.73
C LEU A 24 0.19 0.17 -2.84
N VAL A 25 0.62 0.88 -1.81
CA VAL A 25 1.97 1.46 -1.74
C VAL A 25 2.72 0.80 -0.60
N ASP A 26 3.72 0.01 -0.96
CA ASP A 26 4.65 -0.59 -0.02
C ASP A 26 5.76 0.41 0.27
N VAL A 27 5.87 0.84 1.54
CA VAL A 27 6.84 1.85 1.98
C VAL A 27 7.96 1.27 2.84
N ARG A 28 8.08 -0.06 2.87
CA ARG A 28 9.18 -0.76 3.54
C ARG A 28 10.52 -0.27 3.05
N THR A 29 11.46 -0.19 3.98
CA THR A 29 12.87 0.06 3.67
C THR A 29 13.40 -1.04 2.74
N ASP A 30 14.53 -0.77 2.08
CA ASP A 30 15.18 -1.81 1.29
C ASP A 30 15.61 -3.00 2.16
N GLU A 31 16.09 -2.75 3.38
CA GLU A 31 16.45 -3.80 4.34
C GLU A 31 15.24 -4.68 4.71
N ASP A 32 14.11 -4.07 5.07
CA ASP A 32 12.88 -4.82 5.43
C ASP A 32 12.32 -5.61 4.24
N PHE A 33 12.45 -5.07 3.03
CA PHE A 33 12.05 -5.77 1.81
C PHE A 33 13.00 -6.94 1.49
N GLU A 34 14.31 -6.74 1.61
CA GLU A 34 15.30 -7.78 1.36
C GLU A 34 15.20 -8.94 2.36
N ALA A 35 14.84 -8.64 3.61
CA ALA A 35 14.57 -9.64 4.64
C ALA A 35 13.33 -10.50 4.33
N ASP A 36 12.34 -9.96 3.62
CA ASP A 36 11.11 -10.65 3.21
C ASP A 36 10.58 -10.15 1.85
N PRO A 37 11.12 -10.64 0.71
CA PRO A 37 10.96 -10.05 -0.62
C PRO A 37 9.65 -10.45 -1.32
N HIS A 38 8.53 -10.35 -0.60
CA HIS A 38 7.19 -10.65 -1.11
C HIS A 38 6.39 -9.38 -1.35
N PHE A 39 5.47 -9.45 -2.32
CA PHE A 39 4.52 -8.39 -2.62
C PHE A 39 3.09 -8.83 -2.39
N ILE A 40 2.24 -7.89 -1.97
CA ILE A 40 0.80 -8.00 -2.17
C ILE A 40 0.50 -7.76 -3.65
N PRO A 41 -0.38 -8.55 -4.30
CA PRO A 41 -0.71 -8.35 -5.72
C PRO A 41 -1.15 -6.91 -6.04
N GLY A 42 -0.47 -6.29 -7.00
CA GLY A 42 -0.74 -4.91 -7.41
C GLY A 42 -0.06 -3.82 -6.57
N ALA A 43 0.73 -4.20 -5.55
CA ALA A 43 1.54 -3.26 -4.79
C ALA A 43 2.73 -2.73 -5.60
N VAL A 44 3.06 -1.46 -5.35
CA VAL A 44 4.24 -0.80 -5.87
C VAL A 44 5.09 -0.27 -4.72
N ARG A 45 6.42 -0.44 -4.79
CA ARG A 45 7.33 0.15 -3.80
C ARG A 45 7.52 1.63 -4.07
N ARG A 46 7.40 2.44 -3.01
CA ARG A 46 7.82 3.84 -3.00
C ARG A 46 8.41 4.17 -1.64
N SER A 47 9.51 4.92 -1.61
CA SER A 47 10.13 5.28 -0.33
C SER A 47 9.20 6.13 0.52
N HIS A 48 9.16 5.85 1.82
CA HIS A 48 8.51 6.71 2.81
C HIS A 48 9.19 8.07 2.94
N THR A 49 10.45 8.21 2.51
CA THR A 49 11.18 9.50 2.54
C THR A 49 10.67 10.47 1.48
N ASP A 50 10.15 9.96 0.37
CA ASP A 50 9.84 10.76 -0.83
C ASP A 50 8.33 10.98 -1.00
N VAL A 51 7.56 10.82 0.09
CA VAL A 51 6.09 10.92 0.09
C VAL A 51 5.61 12.21 -0.56
N ALA A 52 6.26 13.34 -0.27
CA ALA A 52 5.91 14.63 -0.84
C ALA A 52 6.00 14.67 -2.38
N GLU A 53 6.88 13.84 -2.97
CA GLU A 53 7.10 13.79 -4.41
C GLU A 53 6.05 12.91 -5.10
N TRP A 54 5.78 11.72 -4.57
CA TRP A 54 4.91 10.76 -5.24
C TRP A 54 3.44 10.84 -4.84
N ALA A 55 3.11 11.30 -3.62
CA ALA A 55 1.71 11.36 -3.15
C ALA A 55 0.78 12.22 -4.02
N PRO A 56 1.21 13.37 -4.59
CA PRO A 56 0.36 14.17 -5.48
C PRO A 56 -0.18 13.38 -6.69
N SER A 57 0.56 12.37 -7.17
CA SER A 57 0.11 11.51 -8.28
C SER A 57 -1.07 10.60 -7.92
N LEU A 58 -1.37 10.43 -6.64
CA LEU A 58 -2.42 9.56 -6.11
C LEU A 58 -3.66 10.35 -5.61
N CYS A 59 -3.69 11.68 -5.79
CA CYS A 59 -4.83 12.49 -5.39
C CYS A 59 -6.14 11.97 -6.01
N GLY A 60 -7.19 11.89 -5.17
CA GLY A 60 -8.50 11.37 -5.58
C GLY A 60 -8.62 9.84 -5.65
N ARG A 61 -7.56 9.10 -5.29
CA ARG A 61 -7.57 7.63 -5.24
C ARG A 61 -7.67 7.14 -3.80
N THR A 62 -8.29 5.98 -3.59
CA THR A 62 -8.16 5.25 -2.33
C THR A 62 -6.78 4.58 -2.29
N VAL A 63 -6.03 4.85 -1.23
CA VAL A 63 -4.66 4.34 -1.04
C VAL A 63 -4.60 3.55 0.25
N VAL A 64 -3.90 2.41 0.22
CA VAL A 64 -3.52 1.65 1.41
C VAL A 64 -1.99 1.56 1.41
N VAL A 65 -1.40 1.98 2.52
CA VAL A 65 0.04 1.92 2.77
C VAL A 65 0.35 0.62 3.51
N ILE A 66 1.38 -0.08 3.06
CA ILE A 66 1.87 -1.36 3.58
C ILE A 66 3.25 -1.12 4.19
#